data_AF-A0A922ZPI9-F1
#
_entry.id   AF-A0A922ZPI9-F1
#
_cell.length_a   1.000
_cell.length_b   1.000
_cell.length_c   1.000
_cell.angle_alpha   90.00
_cell.angle_beta   90.00
_cell.angle_gamma   90.00
#
_symmetry.space_group_name_H-M   'P 1'
#
loop_
_entity.id
_entity.type
_entity.pdbx_description
1 polymer ?
#
loop_
_entity_poly.entity_id
_entity_poly.type
_entity_poly.pdbx_seq_one_letter_code
_entity_poly.pdbx_strand_id
1 'polypeptide(L)'
;MSPIDDDEVALVALRAADPAGNVVADAATRRSAVRAAMASSNNRSRWSKTWAVIIVAIGAAVVIPVGASATGFAAFTGWFGSPNPPETVIEESGSTRSSSEADSSEWLDVLSDDFIEAATQLMPPYITLPEGTDRQQFARVVAESMRNATVTGPDAETVGEFGALMQTTGVVATYELHAQCAWRAEWIDAFDNSEQQRTELATQALTNSATWPATVATDGGGVVANEQRLAAAAEAGDRTTVATEGLRNCPAVAFSAGR
;
A
#
# COMPACT_ATOMS: atom_id res chain seq x y z
N MET A 1 37.87 -17.30 -40.48
CA MET A 1 36.65 -18.11 -40.31
C MET A 1 36.32 -18.03 -38.82
N SER A 2 35.58 -17.00 -38.42
CA SER A 2 35.17 -16.86 -37.01
C SER A 2 34.02 -17.83 -36.74
N PRO A 3 33.97 -18.46 -35.55
CA PRO A 3 32.83 -19.28 -35.17
C PRO A 3 31.61 -18.37 -35.06
N ILE A 4 30.52 -18.76 -35.72
CA ILE A 4 29.21 -18.15 -35.50
C ILE A 4 28.82 -18.54 -34.08
N ASP A 5 28.57 -17.55 -33.22
CA ASP A 5 28.18 -17.76 -31.83
C ASP A 5 26.90 -18.61 -31.77
N ASP A 6 27.05 -19.86 -31.36
CA ASP A 6 25.95 -20.82 -31.21
C ASP A 6 24.84 -20.29 -30.27
N ASP A 7 25.18 -19.34 -29.40
CA ASP A 7 24.27 -18.64 -28.50
C ASP A 7 23.29 -17.70 -29.23
N GLU A 8 23.69 -17.05 -30.32
CA GLU A 8 22.79 -16.18 -31.10
C GLU A 8 21.76 -17.01 -31.88
N VAL A 9 22.19 -18.17 -32.40
CA VAL A 9 21.30 -19.10 -33.10
C VAL A 9 20.30 -19.73 -32.13
N ALA A 10 20.73 -20.06 -30.91
CA ALA A 10 19.86 -20.53 -29.85
C ALA A 10 18.84 -19.48 -29.40
N LEU A 11 19.25 -18.21 -29.26
CA LEU A 11 18.38 -17.08 -28.93
C LEU A 11 17.32 -16.80 -30.00
N VAL A 12 17.68 -16.90 -31.28
CA VAL A 12 16.74 -16.75 -32.40
C VAL A 12 15.73 -17.91 -32.43
N ALA A 13 16.19 -19.14 -32.18
CA ALA A 13 15.31 -20.31 -32.10
C ALA A 13 14.36 -20.24 -30.90
N LEU A 14 14.83 -19.74 -29.74
CA LEU A 14 14.00 -19.49 -28.55
C LEU A 14 12.93 -18.41 -28.79
N ARG A 15 13.26 -17.32 -29.50
CA ARG A 15 12.28 -16.29 -29.89
C ARG A 15 11.26 -16.79 -30.91
N ALA A 16 11.67 -17.61 -31.87
CA ALA A 16 10.78 -18.17 -32.88
C ALA A 16 9.84 -19.25 -32.30
N ALA A 17 10.22 -19.87 -31.17
CA ALA A 17 9.44 -20.87 -30.46
C ALA A 17 8.57 -20.28 -29.34
N ASP A 18 8.61 -18.97 -29.09
CA ASP A 18 7.82 -18.32 -28.04
C ASP A 18 6.39 -18.01 -28.55
N PRO A 19 5.36 -18.77 -28.12
CA PRO A 19 3.98 -18.49 -28.52
C PRO A 19 3.44 -17.16 -27.96
N ALA A 20 4.14 -16.51 -27.01
CA ALA A 20 3.76 -15.23 -26.44
C ALA A 20 4.19 -14.02 -27.30
N GLY A 21 5.15 -14.17 -28.21
CA GLY A 21 5.63 -13.08 -29.09
C GLY A 21 4.55 -12.49 -30.01
N ASN A 22 3.43 -13.19 -30.17
CA ASN A 22 2.34 -12.83 -31.08
C ASN A 22 1.06 -12.42 -30.35
N VAL A 23 1.03 -12.48 -29.01
CA VAL A 23 -0.16 -12.17 -28.21
C VAL A 23 0.04 -10.83 -27.51
N VAL A 24 -0.04 -9.75 -28.28
CA VAL A 24 -0.20 -8.40 -27.74
C VAL A 24 -1.66 -8.27 -27.31
N ALA A 25 -1.97 -8.62 -26.06
CA ALA A 25 -3.25 -8.26 -25.48
C ALA A 25 -3.25 -6.76 -25.22
N ASP A 26 -3.99 -6.01 -26.04
CA ASP A 26 -4.11 -4.58 -25.88
C ASP A 26 -4.65 -4.22 -24.49
N ALA A 27 -4.43 -2.97 -24.07
CA ALA A 27 -4.86 -2.50 -22.76
C ALA A 27 -6.38 -2.65 -22.56
N ALA A 28 -7.20 -2.62 -23.62
CA ALA A 28 -8.65 -2.79 -23.52
C ALA A 28 -9.06 -4.24 -23.23
N THR A 29 -8.30 -5.21 -23.72
CA THR A 29 -8.49 -6.64 -23.45
C THR A 29 -8.11 -7.00 -22.01
N ARG A 30 -7.06 -6.37 -21.48
CA ARG A 30 -6.72 -6.46 -20.05
C ARG A 30 -7.78 -5.82 -19.15
N ARG A 31 -8.28 -4.64 -19.55
CA ARG A 31 -9.38 -3.93 -18.86
C ARG A 31 -10.68 -4.74 -18.83
N SER A 32 -11.03 -5.43 -19.91
CA SER A 32 -12.25 -6.24 -19.98
C SER A 32 -12.15 -7.50 -19.11
N ALA A 33 -10.97 -8.12 -19.02
CA ALA A 33 -10.72 -9.25 -18.12
C ALA A 33 -10.82 -8.84 -16.65
N VAL A 34 -10.27 -7.69 -16.28
CA VAL A 34 -10.36 -7.12 -14.92
C VAL A 34 -11.80 -6.75 -14.56
N ARG A 35 -12.55 -6.09 -15.47
CA ARG A 35 -13.98 -5.81 -15.27
C ARG A 35 -14.82 -7.09 -15.18
N ALA A 36 -14.53 -8.11 -15.96
CA ALA A 36 -15.25 -9.38 -15.90
C ALA A 36 -15.00 -10.13 -14.58
N ALA A 37 -13.77 -10.06 -14.06
CA ALA A 37 -13.43 -10.62 -12.75
C ALA A 37 -14.14 -9.86 -11.61
N MET A 38 -14.17 -8.53 -11.64
CA MET A 38 -14.85 -7.70 -10.63
C MET A 38 -16.39 -7.82 -10.70
N ALA A 39 -16.97 -7.85 -11.91
CA ALA A 39 -18.41 -8.03 -12.08
C ALA A 39 -18.90 -9.44 -11.69
N SER A 40 -18.01 -10.44 -11.75
CA SER A 40 -18.28 -11.82 -11.33
C SER A 40 -18.38 -11.97 -9.81
N SER A 41 -17.76 -11.10 -9.00
CA SER A 41 -17.83 -11.21 -7.53
C SER A 41 -19.14 -10.62 -6.99
N ASN A 42 -19.66 -9.57 -7.64
CA ASN A 42 -20.81 -8.80 -7.17
C ASN A 42 -22.19 -9.45 -7.45
N ASN A 43 -22.23 -10.57 -8.20
CA ASN A 43 -23.49 -11.22 -8.59
C ASN A 43 -23.69 -12.60 -7.96
N ARG A 44 -23.45 -12.74 -6.64
CA ARG A 44 -23.87 -13.91 -5.87
C ARG A 44 -25.17 -13.64 -5.10
N SER A 45 -26.24 -13.46 -5.86
CA SER A 45 -27.60 -13.61 -5.36
C SER A 45 -28.32 -14.71 -6.15
N ARG A 46 -28.55 -15.83 -5.45
CA ARG A 46 -29.54 -16.86 -5.78
C ARG A 46 -29.35 -17.55 -7.13
N TRP A 47 -28.44 -18.53 -7.23
CA TRP A 47 -28.73 -19.80 -7.92
C TRP A 47 -27.67 -20.88 -7.66
N SER A 48 -28.16 -22.11 -7.73
CA SER A 48 -27.64 -23.35 -7.16
C SER A 48 -26.42 -23.96 -7.86
N LYS A 49 -25.51 -24.52 -7.05
CA LYS A 49 -24.83 -25.83 -7.21
C LYS A 49 -24.70 -26.38 -8.64
N THR A 50 -23.90 -25.80 -9.53
CA THR A 50 -23.20 -26.56 -10.60
C THR A 50 -22.01 -25.74 -11.10
N TRP A 51 -20.92 -26.44 -11.39
CA TRP A 51 -19.59 -25.95 -11.71
C TRP A 51 -19.49 -24.97 -12.90
N ALA A 52 -18.50 -24.07 -12.87
CA ALA A 52 -17.71 -23.74 -14.05
C ALA A 52 -16.38 -23.09 -13.65
N VAL A 53 -15.36 -23.94 -13.51
CA VAL A 53 -13.95 -23.57 -13.71
C VAL A 53 -13.81 -23.11 -15.16
N ILE A 54 -13.37 -21.87 -15.37
CA ILE A 54 -12.84 -21.43 -16.66
C ILE A 54 -11.40 -21.00 -16.42
N ILE A 55 -10.48 -21.95 -16.63
CA ILE A 55 -9.06 -21.68 -16.85
C ILE A 55 -8.95 -21.35 -18.34
N VAL A 56 -8.71 -20.09 -18.67
CA VAL A 56 -8.16 -19.73 -19.99
C VAL A 56 -6.67 -19.52 -19.79
N ALA A 57 -5.91 -20.52 -20.23
CA ALA A 57 -4.47 -20.48 -20.34
C ALA A 57 -4.06 -19.48 -21.44
N ILE A 58 -3.49 -18.35 -21.04
CA ILE A 58 -2.66 -17.49 -21.91
C ILE A 58 -1.41 -17.14 -21.12
N GLY A 59 -0.26 -17.52 -21.67
CA GLY A 59 1.07 -17.38 -21.07
C GLY A 59 1.49 -15.94 -20.87
N ALA A 60 1.07 -15.37 -19.75
CA ALA A 60 1.80 -14.37 -19.01
C ALA A 60 1.94 -14.91 -17.60
N ALA A 61 3.06 -14.65 -16.93
CA ALA A 61 3.22 -14.87 -15.50
C ALA A 61 2.33 -13.91 -14.69
N VAL A 62 1.03 -13.87 -14.98
CA VAL A 62 0.01 -13.51 -14.01
C VAL A 62 -0.04 -14.72 -13.08
N VAL A 63 0.74 -14.66 -12.01
CA VAL A 63 0.44 -15.48 -10.84
C VAL A 63 -0.95 -15.00 -10.42
N ILE A 64 -2.01 -15.66 -10.93
CA ILE A 64 -3.35 -15.53 -10.36
C ILE A 64 -3.23 -16.33 -9.06
N PRO A 65 -3.00 -15.69 -7.91
CA PRO A 65 -3.00 -16.44 -6.69
C PRO A 65 -4.45 -16.81 -6.48
N VAL A 66 -4.73 -18.09 -6.35
CA VAL A 66 -6.03 -18.63 -5.91
C VAL A 66 -6.33 -18.20 -4.44
N GLY A 67 -5.64 -17.18 -3.92
CA GLY A 67 -5.57 -16.75 -2.53
C GLY A 67 -6.62 -15.72 -2.11
N ALA A 68 -7.48 -15.22 -3.01
CA ALA A 68 -8.61 -14.35 -2.65
C ALA A 68 -9.68 -15.05 -1.76
N SER A 69 -9.40 -16.25 -1.24
CA SER A 69 -10.34 -17.05 -0.45
C SER A 69 -9.87 -17.39 0.96
N ALA A 70 -8.74 -16.83 1.44
CA ALA A 70 -8.25 -17.13 2.79
C ALA A 70 -8.82 -16.20 3.89
N THR A 71 -9.12 -14.93 3.60
CA THR A 71 -9.49 -13.93 4.61
C THR A 71 -11.00 -13.68 4.71
N GLY A 72 -11.76 -14.00 3.66
CA GLY A 72 -13.21 -13.81 3.62
C GLY A 72 -13.67 -12.39 3.24
N PHE A 73 -12.75 -11.46 3.01
CA PHE A 73 -13.07 -10.09 2.60
C PHE A 73 -12.95 -9.89 1.09
N ALA A 74 -13.93 -9.21 0.49
CA ALA A 74 -13.94 -8.77 -0.90
C ALA A 74 -12.95 -7.64 -1.19
N ALA A 75 -12.54 -6.88 -0.17
CA ALA A 75 -11.51 -5.85 -0.31
C ALA A 75 -10.16 -6.39 -0.80
N PHE A 76 -9.79 -7.64 -0.49
CA PHE A 76 -8.57 -8.26 -1.01
C PHE A 76 -8.77 -8.68 -2.47
N THR A 77 -8.07 -8.02 -3.39
CA THR A 77 -8.31 -8.17 -4.83
C THR A 77 -7.68 -9.41 -5.44
N GLY A 78 -6.74 -10.05 -4.73
CA GLY A 78 -5.86 -11.09 -5.26
C GLY A 78 -4.77 -10.58 -6.20
N TRP A 79 -4.63 -9.26 -6.38
CA TRP A 79 -3.62 -8.65 -7.24
C TRP A 79 -2.40 -8.20 -6.43
N PHE A 80 -1.20 -8.64 -6.83
CA PHE A 80 0.05 -8.36 -6.13
C PHE A 80 1.04 -7.61 -7.02
N GLY A 81 1.80 -6.70 -6.41
CA GLY A 81 2.90 -5.98 -7.05
C GLY A 81 2.48 -4.92 -8.06
N SER A 82 3.44 -4.37 -8.82
CA SER A 82 3.16 -3.23 -9.70
C SER A 82 2.12 -3.55 -10.78
N PRO A 83 1.10 -2.69 -10.97
CA PRO A 83 0.11 -2.88 -12.02
C PRO A 83 0.68 -2.71 -13.43
N ASN A 84 1.86 -2.09 -13.53
CA ASN A 84 2.63 -1.96 -14.75
C ASN A 84 3.76 -3.00 -14.72
N PRO A 85 3.58 -4.19 -15.34
CA PRO A 85 4.74 -5.05 -15.58
C PRO A 85 5.79 -4.25 -16.37
N PRO A 86 7.09 -4.59 -16.29
CA PRO A 86 8.12 -3.97 -17.09
C PRO A 86 7.82 -4.25 -18.57
N GLU A 87 6.97 -3.45 -19.18
CA GLU A 87 6.85 -3.37 -20.62
C GLU A 87 8.14 -2.67 -21.03
N THR A 88 9.06 -3.41 -21.62
CA THR A 88 10.15 -2.85 -22.42
C THR A 88 9.52 -2.16 -23.64
N VAL A 89 8.83 -1.04 -23.41
CA VAL A 89 8.58 -0.05 -24.44
C VAL A 89 9.92 0.66 -24.58
N ILE A 90 10.67 0.28 -25.61
CA ILE A 90 11.73 1.14 -26.11
C ILE A 90 10.97 2.35 -26.68
N GLU A 91 10.89 3.44 -25.92
CA GLU A 91 10.50 4.72 -26.51
C GLU A 91 11.52 5.04 -27.62
N GLU A 92 11.08 5.69 -28.70
CA GLU A 92 11.92 6.12 -29.82
C GLU A 92 13.10 7.04 -29.37
N SER A 93 13.06 7.49 -28.12
CA SER A 93 14.09 8.24 -27.39
C SER A 93 15.17 7.39 -26.70
N GLY A 94 15.06 6.05 -26.72
CA GLY A 94 15.97 5.13 -26.03
C GLY A 94 15.74 5.02 -24.51
N SER A 95 14.68 5.62 -23.96
CA SER A 95 14.33 5.50 -22.55
C SER A 95 13.42 4.29 -22.33
N THR A 96 13.85 3.34 -21.48
CA THR A 96 13.02 2.23 -21.02
C THR A 96 12.28 2.68 -19.78
N ARG A 97 10.94 2.68 -19.81
CA ARG A 97 10.13 2.98 -18.63
C ARG A 97 9.91 1.70 -17.82
N SER A 98 10.90 1.31 -17.01
CA SER A 98 10.69 0.27 -15.99
C SER A 98 9.96 0.88 -14.80
N SER A 99 8.90 0.22 -14.32
CA SER A 99 8.35 0.53 -12.99
C SER A 99 9.45 0.36 -11.95
N SER A 100 9.76 1.41 -11.19
CA SER A 100 10.69 1.36 -10.06
C SER A 100 10.01 0.88 -8.77
N GLU A 101 8.75 0.47 -8.87
CA GLU A 101 7.94 0.01 -7.74
C GLU A 101 8.39 -1.40 -7.33
N ALA A 102 9.03 -1.50 -6.17
CA ALA A 102 9.53 -2.74 -5.61
C ALA A 102 8.56 -3.41 -4.62
N ASP A 103 7.40 -2.80 -4.36
CA ASP A 103 6.38 -3.41 -3.50
C ASP A 103 5.72 -4.58 -4.24
N SER A 104 5.65 -5.72 -3.55
CA SER A 104 5.02 -6.96 -4.04
C SER A 104 3.74 -7.32 -3.27
N SER A 105 3.30 -6.42 -2.38
CA SER A 105 2.13 -6.61 -1.54
C SER A 105 0.83 -6.59 -2.35
N GLU A 106 -0.23 -7.12 -1.73
CA GLU A 106 -1.55 -7.19 -2.35
C GLU A 106 -2.20 -5.81 -2.41
N TRP A 107 -2.90 -5.51 -3.50
CA TRP A 107 -3.79 -4.37 -3.63
C TRP A 107 -5.14 -4.66 -2.97
N LEU A 108 -5.64 -3.70 -2.21
CA LEU A 108 -6.97 -3.69 -1.63
C LEU A 108 -7.87 -2.70 -2.37
N ASP A 109 -9.13 -3.07 -2.59
CA ASP A 109 -10.19 -2.16 -3.02
C ASP A 109 -10.68 -1.34 -1.82
N VAL A 110 -10.28 -0.07 -1.79
CA VAL A 110 -10.62 0.89 -0.73
C VAL A 110 -12.10 1.24 -0.71
N LEU A 111 -12.80 1.06 -1.83
CA LEU A 111 -14.24 1.35 -1.94
C LEU A 111 -15.11 0.18 -1.53
N SER A 112 -14.54 -1.02 -1.37
CA SER A 112 -15.29 -2.21 -0.91
C SER A 112 -16.03 -1.94 0.40
N ASP A 113 -17.22 -2.51 0.53
CA ASP A 113 -18.06 -2.36 1.73
C ASP A 113 -17.37 -2.88 3.00
N ASP A 114 -16.50 -3.88 2.85
CA ASP A 114 -15.75 -4.52 3.92
C ASP A 114 -14.30 -4.03 4.06
N PHE A 115 -13.91 -2.99 3.30
CA PHE A 115 -12.54 -2.44 3.36
C PHE A 115 -12.12 -2.06 4.77
N ILE A 116 -13.01 -1.42 5.54
CA ILE A 116 -12.68 -0.98 6.91
C ILE A 116 -12.33 -2.18 7.79
N GLU A 117 -13.10 -3.26 7.71
CA GLU A 117 -12.85 -4.48 8.49
C GLU A 117 -11.55 -5.15 8.02
N ALA A 118 -11.36 -5.29 6.71
CA ALA A 118 -10.14 -5.85 6.13
C ALA A 118 -8.88 -5.05 6.53
N ALA A 119 -8.91 -3.73 6.42
CA ALA A 119 -7.80 -2.84 6.77
C ALA A 119 -7.47 -2.91 8.27
N THR A 120 -8.48 -3.00 9.16
CA THR A 120 -8.21 -3.10 10.61
C THR A 120 -7.39 -4.33 10.99
N GLN A 121 -7.54 -5.44 10.25
CA GLN A 121 -6.76 -6.66 10.47
C GLN A 121 -5.28 -6.50 10.08
N LEU A 122 -4.96 -5.48 9.27
CA LEU A 122 -3.60 -5.22 8.80
C LEU A 122 -2.78 -4.39 9.79
N MET A 123 -3.36 -3.84 10.86
CA MET A 123 -2.62 -3.05 11.85
C MET A 123 -1.62 -3.91 12.64
N PRO A 124 -0.29 -3.81 12.40
CA PRO A 124 0.67 -4.75 12.96
C PRO A 124 0.88 -4.56 14.47
N PRO A 125 1.08 -5.63 15.24
CA PRO A 125 1.19 -5.57 16.70
C PRO A 125 2.39 -4.77 17.21
N TYR A 126 3.41 -4.51 16.37
CA TYR A 126 4.57 -3.69 16.74
C TYR A 126 4.27 -2.20 16.79
N ILE A 127 3.18 -1.73 16.18
CA ILE A 127 2.78 -0.32 16.26
C ILE A 127 2.29 -0.05 17.67
N THR A 128 3.07 0.70 18.45
CA THR A 128 2.70 1.14 19.79
C THR A 128 1.84 2.41 19.70
N LEU A 129 0.96 2.60 20.68
CA LEU A 129 0.08 3.77 20.79
C LEU A 129 0.27 4.42 22.17
N PRO A 130 0.02 5.74 22.29
CA PRO A 130 -0.03 6.42 23.59
C PRO A 130 -0.97 5.71 24.57
N GLU A 131 -0.62 5.75 25.85
CA GLU A 131 -1.43 5.15 26.91
C GLU A 131 -2.86 5.71 26.89
N GLY A 132 -3.86 4.85 27.14
CA GLY A 132 -5.28 5.21 27.05
C GLY A 132 -5.87 5.16 25.64
N THR A 133 -5.06 5.00 24.59
CA THR A 133 -5.58 4.85 23.22
C THR A 133 -6.16 3.44 23.01
N ASP A 134 -7.44 3.35 22.67
CA ASP A 134 -8.06 2.07 22.27
C ASP A 134 -7.56 1.66 20.87
N ARG A 135 -6.86 0.53 20.81
CA ARG A 135 -6.23 0.04 19.57
C ARG A 135 -7.24 -0.29 18.48
N GLN A 136 -8.38 -0.89 18.83
CA GLN A 136 -9.38 -1.31 17.84
C GLN A 136 -10.08 -0.09 17.25
N GLN A 137 -10.44 0.87 18.10
CA GLN A 137 -11.02 2.14 17.69
C GLN A 137 -10.04 2.96 16.86
N PHE A 138 -8.75 3.01 17.26
CA PHE A 138 -7.70 3.63 16.46
C PHE A 138 -7.60 2.99 15.07
N ALA A 139 -7.52 1.66 15.01
CA ALA A 139 -7.41 0.94 13.74
C ALA A 139 -8.59 1.25 12.80
N ARG A 140 -9.79 1.34 13.37
CA ARG A 140 -11.02 1.63 12.65
C ARG A 140 -11.08 3.07 12.13
N VAL A 141 -10.76 4.06 12.96
CA VAL A 141 -10.77 5.49 12.57
C VAL A 141 -9.77 5.75 11.45
N VAL A 142 -8.58 5.14 11.53
CA VAL A 142 -7.56 5.27 10.48
C VAL A 142 -8.03 4.61 9.18
N ALA A 143 -8.61 3.41 9.23
CA ALA A 143 -9.19 2.76 8.04
C ALA A 143 -10.34 3.59 7.40
N GLU A 144 -11.22 4.16 8.23
CA GLU A 144 -12.26 5.09 7.77
C GLU A 144 -11.64 6.32 7.11
N SER A 145 -10.54 6.85 7.65
CA SER A 145 -9.85 7.99 7.05
C SER A 145 -9.23 7.69 5.67
N MET A 146 -8.70 6.48 5.45
CA MET A 146 -8.22 6.05 4.14
C MET A 146 -9.35 6.01 3.11
N ARG A 147 -10.49 5.43 3.49
CA ARG A 147 -11.70 5.39 2.62
C ARG A 147 -12.24 6.78 2.36
N ASN A 148 -12.33 7.62 3.37
CA ASN A 148 -12.83 8.99 3.22
C ASN A 148 -11.91 9.83 2.34
N ALA A 149 -10.59 9.78 2.55
CA ALA A 149 -9.61 10.49 1.72
C ALA A 149 -9.72 10.10 0.25
N THR A 150 -10.07 8.85 -0.03
CA THR A 150 -10.33 8.35 -1.37
C THR A 150 -11.63 8.91 -1.97
N VAL A 151 -12.71 8.93 -1.20
CA VAL A 151 -14.04 9.34 -1.70
C VAL A 151 -14.19 10.86 -1.79
N THR A 152 -13.49 11.62 -0.94
CA THR A 152 -13.63 13.09 -0.83
C THR A 152 -12.36 13.84 -1.22
N GLY A 153 -11.31 13.13 -1.63
CA GLY A 153 -10.03 13.74 -2.00
C GLY A 153 -10.12 14.55 -3.30
N PRO A 154 -9.08 15.34 -3.61
CA PRO A 154 -8.98 16.08 -4.88
C PRO A 154 -9.02 15.15 -6.10
N ASP A 155 -8.66 13.88 -5.90
CA ASP A 155 -8.68 12.83 -6.91
C ASP A 155 -9.98 12.02 -6.91
N ALA A 156 -10.99 12.38 -6.11
CA ALA A 156 -12.27 11.66 -6.08
C ALA A 156 -12.93 11.58 -7.47
N GLU A 157 -12.75 12.61 -8.31
CA GLU A 157 -13.23 12.64 -9.69
C GLU A 157 -12.36 11.82 -10.67
N THR A 158 -11.09 11.58 -10.31
CA THR A 158 -10.12 10.78 -11.08
C THR A 158 -9.99 9.34 -10.58
N VAL A 159 -10.74 8.96 -9.53
CA VAL A 159 -11.09 7.56 -9.23
C VAL A 159 -11.95 7.02 -10.38
N GLY A 160 -11.30 6.83 -11.53
CA GLY A 160 -11.90 6.38 -12.76
C GLY A 160 -12.05 4.86 -12.78
N GLU A 161 -11.86 4.30 -13.98
CA GLU A 161 -12.15 2.92 -14.35
C GLU A 161 -11.39 1.83 -13.57
N PHE A 162 -10.36 2.18 -12.78
CA PHE A 162 -9.52 1.26 -12.02
C PHE A 162 -9.90 1.14 -10.53
N GLY A 163 -10.91 1.88 -10.08
CA GLY A 163 -11.29 1.93 -8.65
C GLY A 163 -10.24 2.64 -7.82
N ALA A 164 -10.43 2.66 -6.50
CA ALA A 164 -9.44 3.19 -5.58
C ALA A 164 -8.71 2.04 -4.91
N LEU A 165 -7.49 1.78 -5.38
CA LEU A 165 -6.67 0.69 -4.90
C LEU A 165 -5.57 1.20 -3.97
N MET A 166 -5.32 0.47 -2.90
CA MET A 166 -4.19 0.72 -2.00
C MET A 166 -3.45 -0.58 -1.72
N GLN A 167 -2.12 -0.57 -1.86
CA GLN A 167 -1.30 -1.70 -1.47
C GLN A 167 -1.36 -1.94 0.04
N THR A 168 -1.27 -3.21 0.45
CA THR A 168 -1.23 -3.63 1.85
C THR A 168 -0.11 -2.91 2.61
N THR A 169 1.07 -2.75 1.99
CA THR A 169 2.16 -1.96 2.60
C THR A 169 1.75 -0.51 2.81
N GLY A 170 1.01 0.09 1.88
CA GLY A 170 0.45 1.45 2.02
C GLY A 170 -0.57 1.58 3.15
N VAL A 171 -1.42 0.56 3.36
CA VAL A 171 -2.33 0.49 4.50
C VAL A 171 -1.53 0.48 5.82
N VAL A 172 -0.50 -0.37 5.90
CA VAL A 172 0.36 -0.45 7.09
C VAL A 172 1.13 0.85 7.32
N ALA A 173 1.71 1.44 6.27
CA ALA A 173 2.42 2.72 6.35
C ALA A 173 1.50 3.84 6.84
N THR A 174 0.21 3.81 6.47
CA THR A 174 -0.77 4.76 6.98
C THR A 174 -1.02 4.57 8.48
N TYR A 175 -1.13 3.32 8.97
CA TYR A 175 -1.19 3.09 10.42
C TYR A 175 0.05 3.60 11.16
N GLU A 176 1.23 3.37 10.60
CA GLU A 176 2.50 3.84 11.16
C GLU A 176 2.54 5.38 11.24
N LEU A 177 2.17 6.07 10.17
CA LEU A 177 2.09 7.54 10.13
C LEU A 177 1.13 8.09 11.20
N HIS A 178 -0.07 7.54 11.30
CA HIS A 178 -1.05 8.02 12.28
C HIS A 178 -0.59 7.76 13.72
N ALA A 179 0.07 6.64 13.98
CA ALA A 179 0.60 6.34 15.31
C ALA A 179 1.79 7.25 15.66
N GLN A 180 2.69 7.53 14.71
CA GLN A 180 3.74 8.54 14.89
C GLN A 180 3.14 9.91 15.23
N CYS A 181 2.09 10.33 14.52
CA CYS A 181 1.39 11.58 14.81
C CYS A 181 0.75 11.62 16.20
N ALA A 182 0.13 10.51 16.64
CA ALA A 182 -0.39 10.39 17.99
C ALA A 182 0.72 10.55 19.04
N TRP A 183 1.88 9.92 18.84
CA TRP A 183 3.04 10.08 19.73
C TRP A 183 3.63 11.49 19.75
N ARG A 184 3.62 12.21 18.61
CA ARG A 184 4.05 13.62 18.59
C ARG A 184 3.09 14.51 19.37
N ALA A 185 1.79 14.27 19.25
CA ALA A 185 0.77 14.98 20.02
C ALA A 185 0.92 14.72 21.53
N GLU A 186 1.12 13.45 21.90
CA GLU A 186 1.37 13.02 23.27
C GLU A 186 2.63 13.66 23.85
N TRP A 187 3.73 13.66 23.09
CA TRP A 187 4.98 14.31 23.50
C TRP A 187 4.77 15.80 23.76
N ILE A 188 4.06 16.49 22.85
CA ILE A 188 3.73 17.92 22.95
C ILE A 188 2.91 18.21 24.22
N ASP A 189 1.87 17.43 24.47
CA ASP A 189 0.99 17.58 25.63
C ASP A 189 1.76 17.34 26.94
N ALA A 190 2.48 16.23 27.03
CA ALA A 190 3.28 15.89 28.20
C ALA A 190 4.37 16.95 28.49
N PHE A 191 5.04 17.43 27.44
CA PHE A 191 6.07 18.47 27.56
C PHE A 191 5.46 19.78 28.08
N ASP A 192 4.33 20.22 27.54
CA ASP A 192 3.65 21.46 27.96
C ASP A 192 3.14 21.40 29.41
N ASN A 193 2.77 20.20 29.88
CA ASN A 193 2.34 19.96 31.26
C ASN A 193 3.49 19.57 32.21
N SER A 194 4.75 19.55 31.75
CA SER A 194 5.93 19.16 32.54
C SER A 194 5.86 17.73 33.09
N GLU A 195 5.23 16.81 32.37
CA GLU A 195 5.04 15.42 32.76
C GLU A 195 6.17 14.53 32.23
N GLN A 196 7.31 14.58 32.92
CA GLN A 196 8.58 13.99 32.47
C GLN A 196 8.46 12.52 32.01
N GLN A 197 7.76 11.67 32.76
CA GLN A 197 7.62 10.25 32.41
C GLN A 197 6.88 10.05 31.07
N ARG A 198 5.81 10.81 30.81
CA ARG A 198 5.07 10.74 29.55
C ARG A 198 5.90 11.31 28.39
N THR A 199 6.64 12.39 28.64
CA THR A 199 7.58 12.94 27.65
C THR A 199 8.65 11.93 27.25
N GLU A 200 9.29 11.26 28.22
CA GLU A 200 10.32 10.25 27.97
C GLU A 200 9.77 9.04 27.21
N LEU A 201 8.59 8.55 27.58
CA LEU A 201 7.91 7.45 26.87
C LEU A 201 7.61 7.82 25.41
N ALA A 202 7.08 9.02 25.19
CA ALA A 202 6.77 9.49 23.85
C ALA A 202 8.04 9.70 23.01
N THR A 203 9.12 10.25 23.58
CA THR A 203 10.43 10.35 22.90
C THR A 203 10.96 8.99 22.47
N GLN A 204 10.86 7.98 23.34
CA GLN A 204 11.27 6.62 23.00
C GLN A 204 10.43 6.03 21.86
N ALA A 205 9.12 6.22 21.89
CA ALA A 205 8.23 5.76 20.82
C ALA A 205 8.53 6.44 19.49
N LEU A 206 8.79 7.75 19.48
CA LEU A 206 9.19 8.50 18.27
C LEU A 206 10.52 7.98 17.70
N THR A 207 11.49 7.71 18.56
CA THR A 207 12.79 7.13 18.16
C THR A 207 12.61 5.76 17.52
N ASN A 208 11.83 4.87 18.13
CA ASN A 208 11.58 3.53 17.62
C ASN A 208 10.79 3.56 16.30
N SER A 209 9.79 4.43 16.20
CA SER A 209 8.88 4.51 15.05
C SER A 209 9.52 5.06 13.78
N ALA A 210 10.65 5.76 13.89
CA ALA A 210 11.38 6.28 12.74
C ALA A 210 11.90 5.19 11.78
N THR A 211 11.95 3.94 12.23
CA THR A 211 12.45 2.79 11.43
C THR A 211 11.41 1.69 11.26
N TRP A 212 10.12 2.00 11.46
CA TRP A 212 9.08 1.00 11.29
C TRP A 212 9.04 0.47 9.84
N PRO A 213 8.74 -0.84 9.65
CA PRO A 213 8.98 -1.52 8.39
C PRO A 213 8.28 -0.90 7.17
N ALA A 214 7.01 -0.51 7.26
CA ALA A 214 6.29 0.01 6.11
C ALA A 214 6.73 1.44 5.76
N THR A 215 7.04 2.25 6.77
CA THR A 215 7.66 3.58 6.60
C THR A 215 8.97 3.46 5.84
N VAL A 216 9.84 2.52 6.23
CA VAL A 216 11.10 2.28 5.52
C VAL A 216 10.88 1.74 4.10
N ALA A 217 9.95 0.78 3.94
CA ALA A 217 9.68 0.17 2.64
C ALA A 217 9.10 1.16 1.61
N THR A 218 8.35 2.16 2.09
CA THR A 218 7.74 3.21 1.26
C THR A 218 8.58 4.50 1.23
N ASP A 219 9.78 4.52 1.82
CA ASP A 219 10.59 5.72 1.86
C ASP A 219 11.14 6.07 0.47
N GLY A 220 10.52 7.07 -0.16
CA GLY A 220 10.98 7.66 -1.42
C GLY A 220 12.23 8.54 -1.30
N GLY A 221 12.88 8.59 -0.13
CA GLY A 221 14.18 9.25 0.08
C GLY A 221 14.18 10.41 1.07
N GLY A 222 13.29 10.43 2.06
CA GLY A 222 13.29 11.49 3.06
C GLY A 222 12.34 11.33 4.25
N VAL A 223 11.44 10.36 4.24
CA VAL A 223 10.49 10.16 5.34
C VAL A 223 11.24 9.67 6.58
N VAL A 224 12.05 8.63 6.46
CA VAL A 224 12.82 8.08 7.60
C VAL A 224 13.76 9.12 8.19
N ALA A 225 14.46 9.88 7.33
CA ALA A 225 15.36 10.95 7.77
C ALA A 225 14.61 12.08 8.51
N ASN A 226 13.42 12.44 8.03
CA ASN A 226 12.54 13.40 8.72
C ASN A 226 12.12 12.87 10.10
N GLU A 227 11.71 11.61 10.19
CA GLU A 227 11.30 11.00 11.46
C GLU A 227 12.44 10.94 12.48
N GLN A 228 13.65 10.57 12.04
CA GLN A 228 14.83 10.58 12.90
C GLN A 228 15.17 11.99 13.40
N ARG A 229 15.03 13.01 12.55
CA ARG A 229 15.22 14.42 12.96
C ARG A 229 14.19 14.85 13.99
N LEU A 230 12.92 14.48 13.81
CA LEU A 230 11.85 14.81 14.76
C LEU A 230 12.05 14.09 16.10
N ALA A 231 12.48 12.83 16.09
CA ALA A 231 12.84 12.11 17.31
C ALA A 231 14.00 12.77 18.06
N ALA A 232 15.04 13.20 17.34
CA ALA A 232 16.16 13.93 17.94
C ALA A 232 15.75 15.30 18.51
N ALA A 233 14.83 16.01 17.85
CA ALA A 233 14.26 17.25 18.37
C ALA A 233 13.46 17.01 19.66
N ALA A 234 12.67 15.94 19.71
CA ALA A 234 11.94 15.52 20.91
C ALA A 234 12.89 15.16 22.07
N GLU A 235 13.98 14.46 21.79
CA GLU A 235 15.02 14.15 22.78
C GLU A 235 15.72 15.43 23.31
N ALA A 236 15.95 16.40 22.42
CA ALA A 236 16.55 17.69 22.79
C ALA A 236 15.58 18.66 23.50
N GLY A 237 14.30 18.30 23.65
CA GLY A 237 13.28 19.20 24.19
C GLY A 237 12.93 20.37 23.26
N ASP A 238 13.23 20.27 21.96
CA ASP A 238 12.89 21.29 20.97
C ASP A 238 11.42 21.20 20.58
N ARG A 239 10.60 21.79 21.44
CA ARG A 239 9.16 21.83 21.27
C ARG A 239 8.72 22.48 19.97
N THR A 240 9.43 23.50 19.51
CA THR A 240 9.02 24.27 18.33
C THR A 240 9.11 23.41 17.08
N THR A 241 10.21 22.67 16.92
CA THR A 241 10.40 21.77 15.79
C THR A 241 9.35 20.65 15.79
N VAL A 242 9.11 20.01 16.95
CA VAL A 242 8.10 18.93 17.05
C VAL A 242 6.69 19.45 16.72
N ALA A 243 6.32 20.64 17.20
CA ALA A 243 4.98 21.19 16.97
C ALA A 243 4.75 21.72 15.55
N THR A 244 5.76 22.36 14.94
CA THR A 244 5.60 23.04 13.63
C THR A 244 5.91 22.16 12.44
N GLU A 245 6.93 21.31 12.56
CA GLU A 245 7.32 20.37 11.50
C GLU A 245 6.66 19.02 11.70
N GLY A 246 6.67 18.51 12.95
CA GLY A 246 6.17 17.18 13.27
C GLY A 246 4.67 16.98 13.06
N LEU A 247 3.87 18.05 13.16
CA LEU A 247 2.42 17.96 12.95
C LEU A 247 1.98 18.35 11.53
N ARG A 248 2.87 18.87 10.68
CA ARG A 248 2.50 19.40 9.35
C ARG A 248 1.82 18.36 8.46
N ASN A 249 2.29 17.12 8.52
CA ASN A 249 1.78 16.01 7.72
C ASN A 249 0.86 15.09 8.53
N CYS A 250 0.41 15.54 9.70
CA CYS A 250 -0.49 14.75 10.54
C CYS A 250 -1.94 14.97 10.15
N PRO A 251 -2.68 13.91 9.78
CA PRO A 251 -4.09 14.03 9.48
C PRO A 251 -4.87 14.35 10.75
N ALA A 252 -5.93 15.16 10.63
CA ALA A 252 -6.73 15.62 11.77
C ALA A 252 -7.26 14.47 12.64
N VAL A 253 -7.54 13.30 12.04
CA VAL A 253 -8.03 12.11 12.74
C VAL A 253 -7.01 11.50 13.71
N ALA A 254 -5.72 11.76 13.55
CA ALA A 254 -4.68 11.27 14.45
C ALA A 254 -4.82 11.87 15.87
N PHE A 255 -5.50 13.01 16.00
CA PHE A 255 -5.69 13.72 17.28
C PHE A 255 -7.03 13.41 17.96
N SER A 256 -7.97 12.76 17.25
CA SER A 256 -9.30 12.42 17.76
C SER A 256 -9.42 10.96 18.22
N ALA A 257 -8.51 10.07 17.79
CA ALA A 257 -8.56 8.65 18.14
C ALA A 257 -8.00 8.32 19.54
N GLY A 258 -7.37 9.29 20.22
CA GLY A 258 -6.69 9.12 21.51
C GLY A 258 -7.34 9.85 22.69
N ARG A 259 -8.59 10.33 22.57
CA ARG A 259 -9.33 10.98 23.67
C ARG A 259 -10.74 10.44 23.82
#